data_AF-A0A9D3MZP1-F1
#
_entry.id   AF-A0A9D3MZP1-F1
#
_cell.length_a   1.000
_cell.length_b   1.000
_cell.length_c   1.000
_cell.angle_alpha   90.00
_cell.angle_beta   90.00
_cell.angle_gamma   90.00
#
_symmetry.space_group_name_H-M   'P 1'
#
loop_
_entity.id
_entity.type
_entity.pdbx_description
1 polymer ?
#
loop_
_entity_poly.entity_id
_entity_poly.type
_entity_poly.pdbx_seq_one_letter_code
_entity_poly.pdbx_strand_id
1 'polypeptide(L)'
;TITNRGDCCGERINGARILIGNSLEQNGINNPQCSVIGSLATGETRTFHCPQPMIGRYVTVYLPKTEYLQICEVEVNALLPAN
;
A
#
# COMPACT_ATOMS: atom_id res chain seq x y z
N THR A 1 2.27 3.55 6.15
CA THR A 1 0.92 3.84 6.68
C THR A 1 0.01 4.20 5.54
N ILE A 2 -1.26 3.79 5.59
CA ILE A 2 -2.28 4.16 4.59
C ILE A 2 -3.43 4.83 5.32
N THR A 3 -3.90 5.96 4.79
CA THR A 3 -5.13 6.61 5.22
C THR A 3 -6.21 6.44 4.16
N ASN A 4 -7.31 5.80 4.55
CA ASN A 4 -8.45 5.59 3.66
C ASN A 4 -9.26 6.85 3.46
N ARG A 5 -10.07 6.86 2.40
CA ARG A 5 -11.07 7.90 2.13
C ARG A 5 -11.99 8.11 3.34
N GLY A 6 -12.23 9.37 3.72
CA GLY A 6 -12.90 9.74 4.98
C GLY A 6 -14.40 10.02 4.94
N ASP A 7 -14.98 10.27 3.78
CA ASP A 7 -16.38 10.71 3.64
C ASP A 7 -17.36 9.58 3.28
N CYS A 8 -16.91 8.56 2.55
CA CYS A 8 -17.69 7.36 2.25
C CYS A 8 -16.80 6.24 1.70
N CYS A 9 -17.42 5.08 1.45
CA CYS A 9 -16.93 4.14 0.45
C CYS A 9 -15.58 3.48 0.82
N GLY A 10 -15.28 3.39 2.12
CA GLY A 10 -14.01 2.87 2.62
C GLY A 10 -13.75 1.42 2.23
N GLU A 11 -14.80 0.61 2.05
CA GLU A 11 -14.73 -0.78 1.62
C GLU A 11 -14.10 -0.97 0.23
N ARG A 12 -14.05 0.07 -0.60
CA ARG A 12 -13.42 0.01 -1.93
C ARG A 12 -11.95 -0.35 -1.88
N ILE A 13 -11.23 -0.01 -0.81
CA ILE A 13 -9.80 -0.37 -0.68
C ILE A 13 -9.58 -1.85 -0.32
N ASN A 14 -10.63 -2.56 0.13
CA ASN A 14 -10.49 -3.94 0.58
C ASN A 14 -9.93 -4.84 -0.53
N GLY A 15 -8.90 -5.62 -0.18
CA GLY A 15 -8.14 -6.47 -1.10
C GLY A 15 -6.98 -5.78 -1.83
N ALA A 16 -6.75 -4.48 -1.61
CA ALA A 16 -5.58 -3.80 -2.15
C ALA A 16 -4.28 -4.43 -1.63
N ARG A 17 -3.25 -4.47 -2.48
CA ARG A 17 -1.93 -5.02 -2.19
C ARG A 17 -0.91 -3.90 -2.16
N ILE A 18 -0.04 -3.92 -1.16
CA ILE A 18 1.12 -3.03 -1.03
C ILE A 18 2.33 -3.81 -1.52
N LEU A 19 2.96 -3.35 -2.58
CA LEU A 19 4.08 -4.01 -3.26
C LEU A 19 5.29 -3.09 -3.22
N ILE A 20 6.48 -3.64 -2.95
CA ILE A 20 7.70 -2.86 -2.78
C ILE A 20 8.84 -3.52 -3.57
N GLY A 21 9.53 -2.75 -4.39
CA GLY A 21 10.69 -3.25 -5.13
C GLY A 21 11.34 -2.19 -6.02
N ASN A 22 12.23 -2.63 -6.90
CA ASN A 22 13.05 -1.76 -7.76
C ASN A 22 12.61 -1.79 -9.23
N SER A 23 11.62 -2.60 -9.60
CA SER A 23 11.15 -2.74 -10.98
C SER A 23 9.91 -1.90 -11.25
N LEU A 24 9.83 -1.32 -12.45
CA LEU A 24 8.61 -0.72 -13.01
C LEU A 24 7.93 -1.64 -14.03
N GLU A 25 8.38 -2.88 -14.20
CA GLU A 25 7.72 -3.86 -15.05
C GLU A 25 6.25 -3.99 -14.62
N GLN A 26 5.34 -3.88 -15.60
CA GLN A 26 3.90 -3.83 -15.36
C GLN A 26 3.49 -2.78 -14.28
N ASN A 27 4.14 -1.62 -14.27
CA ASN A 27 3.92 -0.56 -13.27
C ASN A 27 4.24 -0.99 -11.83
N GLY A 28 5.14 -1.96 -11.68
CA GLY A 28 5.58 -2.46 -10.38
C GLY A 28 4.61 -3.43 -9.71
N ILE A 29 3.57 -3.90 -10.41
CA ILE A 29 2.61 -4.89 -9.83
C ILE A 29 3.23 -6.27 -9.62
N ASN A 30 4.39 -6.53 -10.22
CA ASN A 30 5.17 -7.76 -10.04
C ASN A 30 6.23 -7.65 -8.94
N ASN A 31 6.37 -6.49 -8.30
CA ASN A 31 7.29 -6.36 -7.16
C ASN A 31 6.80 -7.22 -5.98
N PRO A 32 7.71 -7.68 -5.11
CA PRO A 32 7.34 -8.46 -3.92
C PRO A 32 6.28 -7.76 -3.06
N GLN A 33 5.37 -8.56 -2.51
CA GLN A 33 4.27 -8.06 -1.68
C GLN A 33 4.77 -7.77 -0.25
N CYS A 34 4.58 -6.53 0.19
CA CYS A 34 4.73 -6.13 1.60
C CYS A 34 3.50 -6.53 2.41
N SER A 35 2.28 -6.20 1.97
CA SER A 35 1.08 -6.51 2.76
C SER A 35 -0.19 -6.49 1.91
N VAL A 36 -1.30 -6.97 2.49
CA VAL A 36 -2.65 -6.89 1.92
C VAL A 36 -3.53 -6.08 2.85
N ILE A 37 -4.23 -5.10 2.30
CA ILE A 37 -5.26 -4.34 2.99
C ILE A 37 -6.53 -5.21 2.99
N GLY A 38 -6.67 -6.07 4.00
CA GLY A 38 -7.86 -6.93 4.13
C GLY A 38 -9.12 -6.09 4.26
N SER A 39 -9.16 -5.23 5.28
CA SER A 39 -10.15 -4.17 5.43
C SER A 39 -9.54 -2.94 6.09
N LEU A 40 -10.07 -1.78 5.74
CA LEU A 40 -9.73 -0.50 6.34
C LEU A 40 -11.00 0.36 6.37
N ALA A 41 -11.45 0.77 7.55
CA ALA A 41 -12.69 1.52 7.67
C ALA A 41 -12.60 2.89 6.99
N THR A 42 -13.76 3.52 6.74
CA THR A 42 -13.83 4.89 6.21
C THR A 42 -13.06 5.83 7.14
N GLY A 43 -12.11 6.58 6.57
CA GLY A 43 -11.24 7.54 7.27
C GLY A 43 -10.16 6.89 8.15
N GLU A 44 -10.10 5.56 8.22
CA GLU A 44 -9.13 4.89 9.07
C GLU A 44 -7.71 5.08 8.52
N THR A 45 -6.79 5.39 9.43
CA THR A 45 -5.35 5.36 9.19
C THR A 45 -4.76 4.12 9.85
N ARG A 46 -4.07 3.28 9.08
CA ARG A 46 -3.43 2.07 9.61
C ARG A 46 -2.03 1.86 9.06
N THR A 47 -1.13 1.42 9.93
CA THR A 47 0.22 0.98 9.54
C THR A 47 0.21 -0.50 9.20
N PHE A 48 0.67 -0.82 7.99
CA PHE A 48 0.87 -2.20 7.52
C PHE A 48 2.35 -2.52 7.58
N HIS A 49 2.71 -3.54 8.35
CA HIS A 49 4.09 -3.99 8.45
C HIS A 49 4.40 -5.02 7.35
N CYS A 50 5.54 -4.87 6.69
CA CYS A 50 6.05 -5.88 5.79
C CYS A 50 6.59 -7.09 6.59
N PRO A 51 6.61 -8.32 6.03
CA PRO A 51 7.11 -9.51 6.70
C PRO A 51 8.55 -9.36 7.24
N GLN A 52 9.35 -8.57 6.53
CA GLN A 52 10.73 -8.24 6.83
C GLN A 52 11.04 -6.87 6.21
N PRO A 53 12.12 -6.17 6.63
CA PRO A 53 12.57 -4.97 5.93
C PRO A 53 12.75 -5.24 4.44
N MET A 54 12.14 -4.41 3.60
CA MET A 54 12.17 -4.56 2.15
C MET A 54 13.03 -3.46 1.54
N ILE A 55 13.87 -3.83 0.58
CA ILE A 55 14.64 -2.89 -0.23
C ILE A 55 13.83 -2.59 -1.49
N GLY A 56 13.50 -1.31 -1.72
CA GLY A 56 12.77 -0.90 -2.90
C GLY A 56 12.81 0.60 -3.12
N ARG A 57 12.78 1.00 -4.39
CA ARG A 57 12.63 2.38 -4.84
C ARG A 57 11.16 2.75 -5.10
N TYR A 58 10.34 1.76 -5.42
CA TYR A 58 8.93 1.96 -5.78
C TYR A 58 8.02 1.26 -4.80
N VAL A 59 6.97 1.96 -4.38
CA VAL A 59 5.85 1.43 -3.62
C VAL A 59 4.62 1.51 -4.51
N THR A 60 4.02 0.36 -4.80
CA THR A 60 2.80 0.26 -5.61
C THR A 60 1.65 -0.20 -4.73
N VAL A 61 0.57 0.58 -4.68
CA VAL A 61 -0.71 0.14 -4.11
C VAL A 61 -1.59 -0.32 -5.25
N TYR A 62 -1.81 -1.63 -5.34
CA TYR A 62 -2.51 -2.27 -6.45
C TYR A 62 -3.85 -2.84 -5.98
N LEU A 63 -4.93 -2.49 -6.68
CA LEU A 63 -6.27 -3.00 -6.41
C LEU A 63 -6.67 -4.03 -7.49
N PRO A 64 -6.64 -5.34 -7.20
CA PRO A 64 -6.93 -6.38 -8.19
C PRO A 64 -8.45 -6.59 -8.41
N LYS A 65 -9.21 -5.50 -8.59
CA LYS A 65 -10.65 -5.52 -8.87
C LYS A 65 -11.06 -4.29 -9.67
N THR A 66 -12.23 -4.36 -10.29
CA THR A 66 -12.83 -3.27 -11.07
C THR A 66 -13.56 -2.29 -10.14
N GLU A 67 -12.81 -1.56 -9.33
CA GLU A 67 -13.30 -0.54 -8.39
C GLU A 67 -12.36 0.68 -8.36
N TYR A 68 -12.84 1.78 -7.79
CA TYR A 68 -12.00 2.97 -7.61
C TYR A 68 -11.03 2.78 -6.45
N LEU A 69 -9.73 2.86 -6.73
CA LEU A 69 -8.71 3.00 -5.70
C LEU A 69 -8.61 4.48 -5.28
N GLN A 70 -8.98 4.77 -4.04
CA GLN A 70 -8.96 6.10 -3.46
C GLN A 70 -8.15 6.05 -2.16
N ILE A 71 -7.13 6.88 -2.05
CA ILE A 71 -6.22 6.91 -0.91
C ILE A 71 -6.04 8.37 -0.52
N CYS A 72 -6.19 8.68 0.76
CA CYS A 72 -5.97 10.04 1.26
C CYS A 72 -4.48 10.30 1.51
N GLU A 73 -3.77 9.32 2.07
CA GLU A 73 -2.35 9.45 2.42
C GLU A 73 -1.63 8.11 2.25
N VAL A 74 -0.38 8.16 1.78
CA VAL A 74 0.57 7.03 1.76
C VAL A 74 1.87 7.48 2.40
N GLU A 75 2.20 6.94 3.56
CA GLU A 75 3.45 7.19 4.26
C GLU A 75 4.35 5.95 4.19
N VAL A 76 5.62 6.14 3.81
CA VAL A 76 6.61 5.07 3.72
C VAL A 76 7.61 5.22 4.87
N ASN A 77 7.60 4.25 5.79
CA ASN A 77 8.55 4.20 6.91
C ASN A 77 9.79 3.42 6.49
N ALA A 78 10.91 4.10 6.36
CA ALA A 78 12.18 3.52 5.93
C ALA A 78 13.19 3.45 7.07
N LEU A 79 13.97 2.37 7.10
CA LEU A 79 15.20 2.30 7.88
C LEU A 79 16.32 2.90 7.03
N LEU A 80 16.77 4.10 7.38
CA LEU A 80 17.98 4.66 6.78
C LEU A 80 19.19 4.13 7.57
N PRO A 81 20.24 3.60 6.91
CA PRO A 81 21.46 3.26 7.62
C PRO A 81 22.00 4.51 8.33
N ALA A 82 22.43 4.34 9.57
CA ALA A 82 23.20 5.36 10.26
C ALA A 82 24.52 5.55 9.49
N ASN A 83 24.80 6.78 9.08
CA ASN A 83 26.09 7.17 8.52
C ASN A 83 27.17 7.16 9.60
#